data_AF-A0AAU4UCY5-F1
#
_entry.id   AF-A0AAU4UCY5-F1
#
_cell.length_a   1.000
_cell.length_b   1.000
_cell.length_c   1.000
_cell.angle_alpha   90.00
_cell.angle_beta   90.00
_cell.angle_gamma   90.00
#
_symmetry.space_group_name_H-M   'P 1'
#
loop_
_entity.id
_entity.type
_entity.pdbx_description
1 polymer ?
#
loop_
_entity_poly.entity_id
_entity_poly.type
_entity_poly.pdbx_seq_one_letter_code
_entity_poly.pdbx_strand_id
1 'polypeptide(L)'
;MGNGESDGAAEQWPLLPDWMWDCADCVRLYEEMRHVQAEVAGLTAEDSSVDWDFTDSVLGTQIRLGRHLADAHAELLPPWDPACGTCAERQEALAKAEGRPDRMPAAVMNAEEHRVRHLFVPPRLLRLL
;
A
#
# COMPACT_ATOMS: atom_id res chain seq x y z
N MET A 1 -12.92 31.35 4.71
CA MET A 1 -13.27 30.64 3.46
C MET A 1 -12.01 29.92 2.98
N GLY A 2 -12.06 28.59 2.84
CA GLY A 2 -10.93 27.74 2.46
C GLY A 2 -10.67 26.62 3.47
N ASN A 3 -11.59 25.66 3.59
CA ASN A 3 -11.41 24.40 4.33
C ASN A 3 -12.32 23.34 3.67
N GLY A 4 -12.08 23.05 2.40
CA GLY A 4 -12.89 22.09 1.63
C GLY A 4 -12.10 21.19 0.67
N GLU A 5 -10.83 21.49 0.40
CA GLU A 5 -10.01 20.72 -0.56
C GLU A 5 -9.19 19.58 0.08
N SER A 6 -8.99 19.58 1.40
CA SER A 6 -8.14 18.57 2.04
C SER A 6 -8.83 17.22 2.30
N ASP A 7 -10.16 17.17 2.42
CA ASP A 7 -10.87 15.91 2.69
C ASP A 7 -10.97 15.03 1.43
N GLY A 8 -11.20 15.62 0.25
CA GLY A 8 -11.32 14.87 -1.01
C GLY A 8 -10.02 14.19 -1.45
N ALA A 9 -8.87 14.82 -1.18
CA ALA A 9 -7.56 14.27 -1.54
C ALA A 9 -7.17 13.04 -0.71
N ALA A 10 -7.64 12.94 0.54
CA ALA A 10 -7.36 11.81 1.42
C ALA A 10 -8.14 10.54 1.02
N GLU A 11 -9.23 10.70 0.27
CA GLU A 11 -10.12 9.63 -0.20
C GLU A 11 -9.85 9.23 -1.65
N GLN A 12 -9.18 10.09 -2.41
CA GLN A 12 -8.86 9.83 -3.81
C GLN A 12 -7.72 8.81 -3.95
N TRP A 13 -7.93 7.86 -4.87
CA TRP A 13 -6.87 6.94 -5.27
C TRP A 13 -5.76 7.70 -5.99
N PRO A 14 -4.49 7.53 -5.58
CA PRO A 14 -3.39 8.24 -6.21
C PRO A 14 -3.26 7.83 -7.68
N LEU A 15 -2.83 8.78 -8.51
CA LEU A 15 -2.40 8.48 -9.86
C LEU A 15 -1.09 7.71 -9.79
N LEU A 16 -1.04 6.56 -10.46
CA LEU A 16 0.18 5.77 -10.50
C LEU A 16 1.28 6.52 -11.28
N PRO A 17 2.54 6.48 -10.81
CA PRO A 17 3.67 6.98 -11.58
C PRO A 17 3.78 6.34 -12.97
N ASP A 18 4.27 7.11 -13.95
CA ASP A 18 4.45 6.65 -15.33
C ASP A 18 5.24 5.34 -15.44
N TRP A 19 6.31 5.21 -14.65
CA TRP A 19 7.18 4.03 -14.66
C TRP A 19 6.47 2.73 -14.24
N MET A 20 5.37 2.80 -13.49
CA MET A 20 4.59 1.61 -13.14
C MET A 20 3.84 1.07 -14.37
N TRP A 21 3.49 1.92 -15.33
CA TRP A 21 2.82 1.50 -16.57
C TRP A 21 3.78 0.83 -17.56
N ASP A 22 5.08 1.08 -17.42
CA ASP A 22 6.12 0.44 -18.24
C ASP A 22 6.43 -1.00 -17.76
N CYS A 23 5.96 -1.40 -16.57
CA CYS A 23 6.16 -2.74 -16.02
C CYS A 23 4.87 -3.58 -16.11
N ALA A 24 4.88 -4.63 -16.93
CA ALA A 24 3.71 -5.49 -17.15
C ALA A 24 3.19 -6.15 -15.86
N ASP A 25 4.08 -6.51 -14.92
CA ASP A 25 3.69 -7.08 -13.63
C ASP A 25 3.07 -6.03 -12.69
N CYS A 26 3.59 -4.80 -12.68
CA CYS A 26 2.96 -3.68 -11.94
C CYS A 26 1.53 -3.46 -12.42
N VAL A 27 1.31 -3.39 -13.74
CA VAL A 27 -0.01 -3.18 -14.34
C VAL A 27 -0.94 -4.33 -13.96
N ARG A 28 -0.53 -5.58 -14.18
CA ARG A 28 -1.34 -6.76 -13.88
C ARG A 28 -1.74 -6.84 -12.41
N LEU A 29 -0.79 -6.65 -11.49
CA LEU A 29 -1.04 -6.71 -10.05
C LEU A 29 -1.92 -5.56 -9.57
N TYR A 30 -1.76 -4.37 -10.16
CA TYR A 30 -2.64 -3.24 -9.86
C TYR A 30 -4.06 -3.48 -10.35
N GLU A 31 -4.25 -3.95 -11.59
CA GLU A 31 -5.56 -4.30 -12.13
C GLU A 31 -6.27 -5.37 -11.29
N GLU A 32 -5.55 -6.40 -10.85
CA GLU A 32 -6.06 -7.43 -9.94
C GLU A 32 -6.53 -6.82 -8.61
N MET A 33 -5.73 -5.94 -8.00
CA MET A 33 -6.10 -5.22 -6.78
C MET A 33 -7.36 -4.38 -6.99
N ARG A 34 -7.46 -3.65 -8.10
CA ARG A 34 -8.61 -2.81 -8.44
C ARG A 34 -9.88 -3.63 -8.68
N HIS A 35 -9.73 -4.80 -9.31
CA HIS A 35 -10.82 -5.72 -9.56
C HIS A 35 -11.40 -6.27 -8.25
N VAL A 36 -10.55 -6.84 -7.39
CA VAL A 36 -10.97 -7.35 -6.07
C VAL A 36 -11.63 -6.26 -5.24
N GLN A 37 -11.09 -5.03 -5.26
CA GLN A 37 -11.71 -3.90 -4.55
C GLN A 37 -13.13 -3.59 -5.07
N ALA A 38 -13.33 -3.61 -6.38
CA ALA A 38 -14.63 -3.36 -6.99
C ALA A 38 -15.64 -4.47 -6.65
N GLU A 39 -15.20 -5.73 -6.66
CA GLU A 39 -16.02 -6.88 -6.25
C GLU A 39 -16.44 -6.78 -4.78
N VAL A 40 -15.50 -6.47 -3.88
CA VAL A 40 -15.81 -6.24 -2.45
C VAL A 40 -16.84 -5.12 -2.27
N ALA A 41 -16.66 -4.00 -2.98
CA ALA A 41 -17.60 -2.89 -2.92
C ALA A 41 -19.01 -3.31 -3.41
N GLY A 42 -19.10 -4.07 -4.49
CA GLY A 42 -20.36 -4.62 -5.00
C GLY A 42 -21.02 -5.62 -4.03
N LEU A 43 -20.24 -6.51 -3.44
CA LEU A 43 -20.73 -7.52 -2.49
C LEU A 43 -21.26 -6.90 -1.19
N THR A 44 -20.60 -5.86 -0.67
CA THR A 44 -21.11 -5.13 0.51
C THR A 44 -22.45 -4.45 0.28
N ALA A 45 -22.86 -4.25 -0.98
CA ALA A 45 -24.17 -3.73 -1.32
C ALA A 45 -25.26 -4.82 -1.43
N GLU A 46 -24.89 -6.10 -1.63
CA GLU A 46 -25.85 -7.14 -2.05
C GLU A 46 -25.89 -8.42 -1.20
N ASP A 47 -24.83 -8.86 -0.50
CA ASP A 47 -24.92 -10.06 0.37
C ASP A 47 -23.73 -10.25 1.35
N SER A 48 -24.02 -10.64 2.60
CA SER A 48 -23.03 -10.73 3.70
C SER A 48 -22.54 -12.15 4.01
N SER A 49 -22.79 -13.11 3.11
CA SER A 49 -22.55 -14.55 3.34
C SER A 49 -21.32 -15.14 2.63
N VAL A 50 -20.47 -14.32 2.03
CA VAL A 50 -19.30 -14.77 1.24
C VAL A 50 -18.13 -15.18 2.14
N ASP A 51 -17.56 -16.36 1.87
CA ASP A 51 -16.36 -16.93 2.49
C ASP A 51 -15.10 -16.20 1.96
N TRP A 52 -14.44 -15.43 2.82
CA TRP A 52 -13.26 -14.65 2.45
C TRP A 52 -11.98 -15.47 2.73
N ASP A 53 -11.35 -16.01 1.68
CA ASP A 53 -9.96 -16.46 1.79
C ASP A 53 -9.04 -15.23 1.92
N PHE A 54 -8.09 -15.27 2.86
CA PHE A 54 -7.12 -14.20 3.11
C PHE A 54 -6.30 -13.85 1.86
N THR A 55 -6.11 -14.83 0.95
CA THR A 55 -5.38 -14.66 -0.32
C THR A 55 -6.15 -13.84 -1.36
N ASP A 56 -7.48 -13.89 -1.32
CA ASP A 56 -8.40 -13.14 -2.20
C ASP A 56 -8.84 -11.79 -1.59
N SER A 57 -8.30 -11.42 -0.43
CA SER A 57 -8.59 -10.14 0.19
C SER A 57 -7.91 -8.96 -0.53
N VAL A 58 -8.53 -7.79 -0.50
CA VAL A 58 -7.91 -6.52 -0.94
C VAL A 58 -6.53 -6.32 -0.31
N LEU A 59 -6.34 -6.76 0.94
CA LEU A 59 -5.04 -6.69 1.61
C LEU A 59 -4.01 -7.62 0.97
N GLY A 60 -4.41 -8.83 0.57
CA GLY A 60 -3.55 -9.80 -0.11
C GLY A 60 -3.04 -9.28 -1.46
N THR A 61 -3.89 -8.64 -2.26
CA THR A 61 -3.49 -8.01 -3.53
C THR A 61 -2.57 -6.81 -3.31
N GLN A 62 -2.82 -5.99 -2.28
CA GLN A 62 -1.91 -4.89 -1.90
C GLN A 62 -0.54 -5.39 -1.45
N ILE A 63 -0.46 -6.48 -0.67
CA ILE A 63 0.82 -7.08 -0.25
C ILE A 63 1.60 -7.58 -1.47
N ARG A 64 0.94 -8.26 -2.42
CA ARG A 64 1.57 -8.78 -3.64
C ARG A 64 2.14 -7.65 -4.51
N LEU A 65 1.34 -6.62 -4.78
CA LEU A 65 1.81 -5.44 -5.51
C LEU A 65 2.95 -4.74 -4.76
N GLY A 66 2.78 -4.52 -3.45
CA GLY A 66 3.78 -3.83 -2.63
C GLY A 66 5.14 -4.54 -2.62
N ARG A 67 5.14 -5.87 -2.49
CA ARG A 67 6.39 -6.67 -2.56
C ARG A 67 7.05 -6.57 -3.92
N HIS A 68 6.28 -6.69 -5.00
CA HIS A 68 6.84 -6.51 -6.34
C HIS A 68 7.51 -5.14 -6.51
N LEU A 69 6.87 -4.07 -6.03
CA LEU A 69 7.45 -2.72 -6.10
C LEU A 69 8.71 -2.59 -5.24
N ALA A 70 8.73 -3.19 -4.05
CA ALA A 70 9.90 -3.19 -3.17
C ALA A 70 11.07 -3.98 -3.77
N ASP A 71 10.81 -5.13 -4.39
CA ASP A 71 11.85 -6.01 -4.91
C ASP A 71 12.38 -5.58 -6.29
N ALA A 72 11.50 -5.19 -7.21
CA ALA A 72 11.83 -4.92 -8.60
C ALA A 72 12.09 -3.43 -8.92
N HIS A 73 11.63 -2.53 -8.04
CA HIS A 73 11.64 -1.08 -8.29
C HIS A 73 12.11 -0.28 -7.08
N ALA A 74 12.95 -0.86 -6.20
CA ALA A 74 13.40 -0.27 -4.94
C ALA A 74 13.94 1.17 -5.08
N GLU A 75 14.73 1.40 -6.13
CA GLU A 75 15.35 2.67 -6.49
C GLU A 75 14.39 3.73 -7.04
N LEU A 76 13.20 3.32 -7.51
CA LEU A 76 12.15 4.22 -8.00
C LEU A 76 11.13 4.56 -6.91
N LEU A 77 11.25 3.94 -5.73
CA LEU A 77 10.33 4.19 -4.63
C LEU A 77 10.49 5.61 -4.08
N PRO A 78 9.37 6.25 -3.69
CA PRO A 78 9.41 7.58 -3.13
C PRO A 78 10.21 7.60 -1.82
N PRO A 79 10.75 8.78 -1.44
CA PRO A 79 11.30 8.97 -0.12
C PRO A 79 10.22 8.76 0.95
N TRP A 80 10.65 8.54 2.19
CA TRP A 80 9.74 8.49 3.33
C TRP A 80 8.93 9.78 3.45
N ASP A 81 7.61 9.67 3.57
CA ASP A 81 6.74 10.83 3.81
C ASP A 81 6.89 11.31 5.26
N PRO A 82 7.43 12.52 5.50
CA PRO A 82 7.61 13.05 6.86
C PRO A 82 6.29 13.41 7.55
N ALA A 83 5.19 13.58 6.81
CA ALA A 83 3.87 13.85 7.38
C ALA A 83 3.13 12.56 7.81
N CYS A 84 3.64 11.40 7.43
CA CYS A 84 3.05 10.11 7.77
C CYS A 84 3.64 9.55 9.07
N GLY A 85 2.82 9.46 10.12
CA GLY A 85 3.22 8.90 11.42
C GLY A 85 3.73 7.46 11.30
N THR A 86 3.10 6.62 10.48
CA THR A 86 3.52 5.24 10.24
C THR A 86 4.88 5.17 9.54
N CYS A 87 5.18 6.07 8.59
CA CYS A 87 6.53 6.19 8.01
C CYS A 87 7.59 6.51 9.09
N ALA A 88 7.28 7.38 10.05
CA ALA A 88 8.19 7.70 11.15
C ALA A 88 8.40 6.48 12.08
N GLU A 89 7.33 5.78 12.44
CA GLU A 89 7.39 4.55 13.26
C GLU A 89 8.20 3.44 12.57
N ARG A 90 8.04 3.27 11.25
CA ARG A 90 8.79 2.27 10.47
C ARG A 90 10.27 2.62 10.38
N GLN A 91 10.63 3.89 10.20
CA GLN A 91 12.02 4.33 10.26
C GLN A 91 12.63 4.11 11.64
N GLU A 92 11.88 4.37 12.72
CA GLU A 92 12.34 4.09 14.09
C GLU A 92 12.52 2.57 14.33
N ALA A 93 11.60 1.75 13.81
CA ALA A 93 11.70 0.29 13.90
C ALA A 93 12.90 -0.26 13.15
N LEU A 94 13.23 0.29 11.97
CA LEU A 94 14.45 -0.03 11.23
C LEU A 94 15.69 0.29 12.05
N ALA A 95 15.77 1.51 12.60
CA ALA A 95 16.89 1.92 13.45
C ALA A 95 17.05 1.02 14.70
N LYS A 96 15.93 0.61 15.33
CA LYS A 96 15.94 -0.32 16.47
C LYS A 96 16.36 -1.75 16.08
N ALA A 97 16.14 -2.15 14.83
CA ALA A 97 16.52 -3.46 14.32
C ALA A 97 17.99 -3.50 13.86
N GLU A 98 18.65 -2.35 13.72
CA GLU A 98 20.09 -2.30 13.45
C GLU A 98 20.87 -3.07 14.52
N GLY A 99 21.78 -3.95 14.08
CA GLY A 99 22.51 -4.86 14.96
C GLY A 99 21.70 -6.03 15.50
N ARG A 100 20.47 -6.26 15.03
CA ARG A 100 19.59 -7.39 15.37
C ARG A 100 19.23 -8.20 14.12
N PRO A 101 20.11 -9.10 13.66
CA PRO A 101 19.92 -9.85 12.41
C PRO A 101 18.62 -10.67 12.36
N ASP A 102 18.13 -11.11 13.52
CA ASP A 102 16.87 -11.82 13.69
C ASP A 102 15.63 -10.96 13.39
N ARG A 103 15.75 -9.64 13.55
CA ARG A 103 14.63 -8.68 13.42
C ARG A 103 14.69 -7.84 12.16
N MET A 104 15.89 -7.67 11.61
CA MET A 104 16.13 -6.83 10.43
C MET A 104 15.24 -7.20 9.22
N PRO A 105 15.09 -8.48 8.83
CA PRO A 105 14.28 -8.82 7.65
C PRO A 105 12.81 -8.42 7.80
N ALA A 106 12.23 -8.66 8.98
CA ALA A 106 10.85 -8.28 9.26
C ALA A 106 10.68 -6.75 9.34
N ALA A 107 11.66 -6.03 9.89
CA ALA A 107 11.63 -4.57 9.94
C ALA A 107 11.69 -3.97 8.53
N VAL A 108 12.58 -4.45 7.68
CA VAL A 108 12.70 -4.03 6.27
C VAL A 108 11.41 -4.29 5.52
N MET A 109 10.90 -5.53 5.55
CA MET A 109 9.66 -5.90 4.87
C MET A 109 8.49 -4.99 5.28
N ASN A 110 8.26 -4.80 6.59
CA ASN A 110 7.14 -3.97 7.08
C ASN A 110 7.31 -2.48 6.71
N ALA A 111 8.55 -2.00 6.64
CA ALA A 111 8.85 -0.62 6.31
C ALA A 111 8.64 -0.37 4.81
N GLU A 112 9.16 -1.25 3.96
CA GLU A 112 9.01 -1.16 2.50
C GLU A 112 7.56 -1.35 2.08
N GLU A 113 6.85 -2.34 2.62
CA GLU A 113 5.43 -2.55 2.35
C GLU A 113 4.58 -1.32 2.70
N HIS A 114 4.93 -0.58 3.77
CA HIS A 114 4.24 0.67 4.06
C HIS A 114 4.60 1.76 3.05
N ARG A 115 5.89 1.94 2.76
CA ARG A 115 6.41 2.97 1.85
C ARG A 115 5.80 2.87 0.45
N VAL A 116 5.71 1.66 -0.10
CA VAL A 116 5.15 1.42 -1.44
C VAL A 116 3.65 1.69 -1.51
N ARG A 117 2.89 1.47 -0.43
CA ARG A 117 1.43 1.70 -0.44
C ARG A 117 1.08 3.18 -0.66
N HIS A 118 1.98 4.12 -0.36
CA HIS A 118 1.78 5.53 -0.71
C HIS A 118 1.61 5.77 -2.22
N LEU A 119 2.11 4.87 -3.06
CA LEU A 119 1.97 4.99 -4.53
C LEU A 119 0.57 4.64 -5.04
N PHE A 120 -0.17 3.79 -4.32
CA PHE A 120 -1.39 3.20 -4.84
C PHE A 120 -2.55 3.16 -3.85
N VAL A 121 -2.38 3.52 -2.58
CA VAL A 121 -3.45 3.51 -1.55
C VAL A 121 -3.74 4.94 -1.08
N PRO A 122 -5.03 5.35 -0.98
CA PRO A 122 -5.42 6.64 -0.45
C PRO A 122 -4.88 6.89 0.98
N PRO A 123 -4.46 8.12 1.32
CA PRO A 123 -3.92 8.45 2.64
C PRO A 123 -4.82 8.07 3.83
N ARG A 124 -6.14 8.10 3.67
CA ARG A 124 -7.08 7.70 4.72
C ARG A 124 -6.99 6.19 5.05
N LEU A 125 -6.80 5.36 4.03
CA LEU A 125 -6.72 3.90 4.19
C LEU A 125 -5.34 3.45 4.71
N LEU A 126 -4.29 4.23 4.43
CA LEU A 126 -2.94 3.98 4.95
C LEU A 126 -2.83 4.09 6.47
N ARG A 127 -3.73 4.83 7.13
CA ARG A 127 -3.72 5.00 8.61
C ARG A 127 -4.29 3.79 9.35
N LEU A 128 -4.89 2.84 8.65
CA LEU A 128 -5.54 1.66 9.21
C LEU A 128 -4.68 0.39 9.09
N LEU A 129 -3.49 0.50 8.49
CA LEU A 129 -2.60 -0.60 8.11
C LEU A 129 -1.20 -0.44 8.69
#